data_AF-A0A4Y2P134-F1
#
_entry.id   AF-A0A4Y2P134-F1
#
_cell.length_a   1.000
_cell.length_b   1.000
_cell.length_c   1.000
_cell.angle_alpha   90.00
_cell.angle_beta   90.00
_cell.angle_gamma   90.00
#
_symmetry.space_group_name_H-M   'P 1'
#
loop_
_entity.id
_entity.type
_entity.pdbx_description
1 polymer ?
#
loop_
_entity_poly.entity_id
_entity_poly.type
_entity_poly.pdbx_seq_one_letter_code
_entity_poly.pdbx_strand_id
1 'polypeptide(L)'
;STKFLVDISNAGEFEISESGMTVCTGRIYSQEGSVKTDSSELLESNDLRLLPLNQNDIYKELKLRGYDYGPTFQGLVGADVEGNKGLLKWTGEWVVFLDTMLQVSILGSPKRALCLPTRIQNIKIDPIFHKTVINSALKEYNGLPVFHDKNTKRIISGGVELKHLKTSVAPRNQGKQIPLLEEYRFIPYNETKILSKSDEET
;
A
#
# COMPACT_ATOMS: atom_id res chain seq x y z
N SER A 1 22.25 9.85 -9.98
CA SER A 1 21.03 9.78 -10.79
C SER A 1 20.81 8.33 -11.15
N THR A 2 19.71 7.74 -10.70
CA THR A 2 19.34 6.36 -11.06
C THR A 2 18.86 6.33 -12.51
N LYS A 3 19.30 5.32 -13.28
CA LYS A 3 18.90 5.14 -14.67
C LYS A 3 18.29 3.75 -14.83
N PHE A 4 17.09 3.71 -15.41
CA PHE A 4 16.43 2.47 -15.79
C PHE A 4 16.56 2.26 -17.30
N LEU A 5 16.87 1.03 -17.69
CA LEU A 5 16.79 0.57 -19.08
C LEU A 5 15.50 -0.23 -19.22
N VAL A 6 14.77 -0.01 -20.32
CA VAL A 6 13.51 -0.67 -20.60
C VAL A 6 13.60 -1.30 -21.98
N ASP A 7 13.56 -2.62 -22.03
CA ASP A 7 13.59 -3.40 -23.25
C ASP A 7 12.22 -4.03 -23.48
N ILE A 8 11.68 -3.92 -24.70
CA ILE A 8 10.38 -4.48 -25.09
C ILE A 8 10.56 -5.26 -26.39
N SER A 9 10.21 -6.55 -26.37
CA SER A 9 10.23 -7.42 -27.54
C SER A 9 8.99 -7.24 -28.42
N ASN A 10 9.08 -7.71 -29.67
CA ASN A 10 7.93 -7.72 -30.60
C ASN A 10 6.74 -8.56 -30.10
N ALA A 11 6.99 -9.53 -29.20
CA ALA A 11 5.96 -10.35 -28.58
C ALA A 11 5.29 -9.67 -27.37
N GLY A 12 5.73 -8.45 -27.01
CA GLY A 12 5.23 -7.69 -25.87
C GLY A 12 5.87 -8.06 -24.53
N GLU A 13 6.85 -8.98 -24.49
CA GLU A 13 7.65 -9.20 -23.29
C GLU A 13 8.53 -7.98 -23.01
N PHE A 14 8.56 -7.54 -21.76
CA PHE A 14 9.40 -6.43 -21.34
C PHE A 14 10.30 -6.80 -20.17
N GLU A 15 11.44 -6.12 -20.10
CA GLU A 15 12.39 -6.16 -19.01
C GLU A 15 12.78 -4.74 -18.61
N ILE A 16 12.85 -4.48 -17.31
CA ILE A 16 13.39 -3.26 -16.72
C ILE A 16 14.64 -3.64 -15.93
N SER A 17 15.75 -2.96 -16.19
CA SER A 17 17.00 -3.17 -15.48
C SER A 17 17.58 -1.87 -14.91
N GLU A 18 18.29 -1.99 -13.79
CA GLU A 18 19.05 -0.93 -13.14
C GLU A 18 20.47 -1.43 -12.90
N SER A 19 21.49 -0.68 -13.32
CA SER A 19 22.91 -1.04 -13.13
C SER A 19 23.28 -2.45 -13.63
N GLY A 20 22.64 -2.91 -14.70
CA GLY A 20 22.87 -4.23 -15.30
C GLY A 20 22.14 -5.38 -14.60
N MET A 21 21.31 -5.13 -13.60
CA MET A 21 20.49 -6.13 -12.92
C MET A 21 19.01 -5.95 -13.27
N THR A 22 18.34 -7.06 -13.57
CA THR A 22 16.89 -7.09 -13.79
C THR A 22 16.14 -6.72 -12.52
N VAL A 23 15.26 -5.71 -12.61
CA VAL A 23 14.41 -5.28 -11.48
C VAL A 23 12.93 -5.62 -11.70
N CYS A 24 12.48 -5.73 -12.95
CA CYS A 24 11.10 -6.11 -13.27
C CYS A 24 11.04 -6.76 -14.66
N THR A 25 10.17 -7.75 -14.82
CA THR A 25 9.88 -8.39 -16.10
C THR A 25 8.39 -8.60 -16.23
N GLY A 26 7.86 -8.58 -17.45
CA GLY A 26 6.46 -8.88 -17.67
C GLY A 26 6.09 -8.93 -19.14
N ARG A 27 4.79 -8.80 -19.40
CA ARG A 27 4.24 -8.65 -20.75
C ARG A 27 3.32 -7.44 -20.79
N ILE A 28 3.41 -6.67 -21.87
CA ILE A 28 2.60 -5.51 -22.15
C ILE A 28 2.07 -5.60 -23.59
N TYR A 29 0.80 -5.26 -23.77
CA TYR A 29 0.16 -5.21 -25.07
C TYR A 29 -1.04 -4.28 -24.99
N SER A 30 -1.38 -3.65 -26.11
CA SER A 30 -2.63 -2.91 -26.23
C SER A 30 -3.79 -3.89 -26.39
N GLN A 31 -4.83 -3.73 -25.58
CA GLN A 31 -6.08 -4.46 -25.76
C GLN A 31 -6.94 -3.73 -26.79
N GLU A 32 -7.44 -4.43 -27.81
CA GLU A 32 -8.48 -3.90 -28.69
C GLU A 32 -9.86 -3.99 -28.00
N GLY A 33 -10.56 -2.86 -27.94
CA GLY A 33 -11.90 -2.75 -27.34
C GLY A 33 -11.90 -2.18 -25.93
N SER A 34 -12.93 -1.38 -25.62
CA SER A 34 -13.23 -0.93 -24.26
C SER A 34 -13.55 -2.17 -23.42
N VAL A 35 -12.64 -2.49 -22.49
CA VAL A 35 -12.98 -3.42 -21.42
C VAL A 35 -13.99 -2.67 -20.57
N LYS A 36 -15.26 -3.08 -20.63
CA LYS A 36 -16.25 -2.69 -19.63
C LYS A 36 -15.73 -3.21 -18.31
N THR A 37 -15.00 -2.38 -17.58
CA THR A 37 -14.70 -2.66 -16.19
C THR A 37 -16.05 -2.62 -15.50
N ASP A 38 -16.47 -3.72 -14.86
CA ASP A 38 -17.72 -3.84 -14.09
C ASP A 38 -17.83 -2.82 -12.93
N SER A 39 -16.90 -1.86 -12.85
CA SER A 39 -16.87 -0.73 -11.93
C SER A 39 -18.19 0.05 -11.87
N SER A 40 -18.97 0.07 -12.95
CA SER A 40 -20.25 0.78 -12.98
C SER A 40 -21.26 0.21 -11.97
N GLU A 41 -21.28 -1.12 -11.77
CA GLU A 41 -22.17 -1.76 -10.79
C GLU A 41 -21.69 -1.57 -9.34
N LEU A 42 -20.41 -1.24 -9.14
CA LEU A 42 -19.83 -1.00 -7.82
C LEU A 42 -20.07 0.42 -7.30
N LEU A 43 -20.38 1.38 -8.18
CA LEU A 43 -20.55 2.80 -7.82
C LEU A 43 -21.86 3.12 -7.08
N GLU A 44 -22.81 2.18 -6.98
CA GLU A 44 -24.12 2.43 -6.37
C GLU A 44 -24.18 2.21 -4.85
N SER A 45 -23.05 1.92 -4.18
CA SER A 45 -23.08 1.71 -2.73
C SER A 45 -23.07 3.02 -1.95
N ASN A 46 -24.21 3.36 -1.33
CA ASN A 46 -24.32 4.44 -0.33
C ASN A 46 -23.27 4.35 0.81
N ASP A 47 -22.72 3.16 1.03
CA ASP A 47 -21.69 2.86 2.04
C ASP A 47 -20.43 3.71 1.93
N LEU A 48 -20.10 4.24 0.74
CA LEU A 48 -18.87 5.02 0.52
C LEU A 48 -18.92 6.42 1.16
N ARG A 49 -20.11 6.91 1.54
CA ARG A 49 -20.26 8.21 2.23
C ARG A 49 -19.95 8.13 3.72
N LEU A 50 -19.95 6.93 4.30
CA LEU A 50 -19.76 6.68 5.73
C LEU A 50 -18.65 5.66 5.96
N LEU A 51 -17.44 5.99 5.50
CA LEU A 51 -16.27 5.16 5.73
C LEU A 51 -15.76 5.35 7.18
N PRO A 52 -15.67 4.28 7.98
CA PRO A 52 -15.33 4.38 9.41
C PRO A 52 -13.88 4.75 9.68
N LEU A 53 -12.95 4.38 8.78
CA LEU A 53 -11.54 4.72 8.92
C LEU A 53 -11.25 5.98 8.11
N ASN A 54 -10.73 7.02 8.77
CA ASN A 54 -10.18 8.19 8.08
C ASN A 54 -8.70 7.95 7.69
N GLN A 55 -8.17 8.85 6.87
CA GLN A 55 -6.79 8.84 6.42
C GLN A 55 -5.76 8.66 7.56
N ASN A 56 -5.93 9.35 8.70
CA ASN A 56 -4.99 9.24 9.82
C ASN A 56 -5.01 7.85 10.45
N ASP A 57 -6.19 7.25 10.62
CA ASP A 57 -6.33 5.89 11.16
C ASP A 57 -5.64 4.87 10.25
N ILE A 58 -5.86 4.99 8.94
CA ILE A 58 -5.30 4.13 7.91
C ILE A 58 -3.77 4.20 7.92
N TYR A 59 -3.19 5.39 7.81
CA TYR A 59 -1.74 5.53 7.72
C TYR A 59 -1.05 5.31 9.06
N LYS A 60 -1.75 5.48 10.19
CA LYS A 60 -1.27 5.01 11.50
C LYS A 60 -1.16 3.49 11.53
N GLU A 61 -2.17 2.76 11.07
CA GLU A 61 -2.12 1.29 11.01
C GLU A 61 -1.02 0.80 10.04
N LEU A 62 -0.91 1.40 8.85
CA LEU A 62 0.15 1.05 7.90
C LEU A 62 1.56 1.35 8.47
N LYS A 63 1.72 2.46 9.20
CA LYS A 63 2.97 2.78 9.89
C LYS A 63 3.34 1.74 10.94
N LEU A 64 2.38 1.24 11.73
CA LEU A 64 2.62 0.16 12.70
C LEU A 64 3.12 -1.12 12.02
N ARG A 65 2.62 -1.42 10.80
CA ARG A 65 3.08 -2.55 9.98
C ARG A 65 4.46 -2.33 9.33
N GLY A 66 5.02 -1.12 9.44
CA GLY A 66 6.35 -0.76 8.93
C GLY A 66 6.35 0.01 7.61
N TYR A 67 5.21 0.54 7.17
CA TYR A 67 5.13 1.38 5.98
C TYR A 67 5.16 2.86 6.36
N ASP A 68 6.30 3.51 6.12
CA ASP A 68 6.49 4.94 6.37
C ASP A 68 6.14 5.77 5.12
N TYR A 69 4.88 5.73 4.67
CA TYR A 69 4.42 6.51 3.52
C TYR A 69 4.50 8.02 3.81
N GLY A 70 5.20 8.76 2.93
CA GLY A 70 5.21 10.22 2.96
C GLY A 70 3.92 10.85 2.43
N PRO A 71 3.69 12.16 2.65
CA PRO A 71 2.41 12.83 2.35
C PRO A 71 1.90 12.62 0.92
N THR A 72 2.79 12.57 -0.08
CA THR A 72 2.43 12.35 -1.48
C THR A 72 1.79 10.97 -1.71
N PHE A 73 2.25 9.93 -1.00
CA PHE A 73 1.77 8.56 -1.12
C PHE A 73 0.61 8.23 -0.17
N GLN A 74 0.17 9.20 0.64
CA GLN A 74 -0.98 9.03 1.52
C GLN A 74 -2.30 9.30 0.78
N GLY A 75 -2.57 8.59 -0.31
CA GLY A 75 -3.74 8.83 -1.17
C GLY A 75 -5.05 8.19 -0.72
N LEU A 76 -5.07 7.28 0.26
CA LEU A 76 -6.30 6.64 0.75
C LEU A 76 -7.00 7.55 1.78
N VAL A 77 -8.08 8.19 1.36
CA VAL A 77 -8.81 9.21 2.12
C VAL A 77 -9.66 8.58 3.24
N GLY A 78 -10.24 7.43 2.94
CA GLY A 78 -11.00 6.63 3.89
C GLY A 78 -11.20 5.20 3.39
N ALA A 79 -11.55 4.31 4.31
CA ALA A 79 -11.78 2.90 4.02
C ALA A 79 -12.76 2.26 5.03
N ASP A 80 -13.32 1.12 4.65
CA ASP A 80 -13.97 0.20 5.60
C ASP A 80 -12.94 -0.52 6.46
N VAL A 81 -13.39 -1.13 7.56
CA VAL A 81 -12.51 -1.82 8.52
C VAL A 81 -11.84 -3.03 7.88
N GLU A 82 -12.55 -3.68 6.96
CA GLU A 82 -12.10 -4.85 6.26
C GLU A 82 -11.12 -4.52 5.11
N GLY A 83 -11.01 -3.28 4.66
CA GLY A 83 -10.22 -2.90 3.49
C GLY A 83 -10.77 -3.51 2.18
N ASN A 84 -12.09 -3.67 2.06
CA ASN A 84 -12.77 -4.08 0.84
C ASN A 84 -13.27 -2.87 0.04
N LYS A 85 -13.51 -1.73 0.69
CA LYS A 85 -14.02 -0.50 0.04
C LYS A 85 -13.28 0.71 0.58
N GLY A 86 -13.12 1.73 -0.25
CA GLY A 86 -12.54 3.01 0.19
C GLY A 86 -12.59 4.11 -0.86
N LEU A 87 -11.94 5.23 -0.56
CA LEU A 87 -11.83 6.39 -1.44
C LEU A 87 -10.36 6.78 -1.63
N LEU A 88 -9.95 6.87 -2.89
CA LEU A 88 -8.60 7.29 -3.30
C LEU A 88 -8.60 8.74 -3.78
N LYS A 89 -7.55 9.47 -3.42
CA LYS A 89 -7.26 10.79 -3.99
C LYS A 89 -6.64 10.63 -5.37
N TRP A 90 -7.18 11.34 -6.36
CA TRP A 90 -6.56 11.49 -7.67
C TRP A 90 -5.79 12.82 -7.75
N THR A 91 -4.50 12.76 -8.03
CA THR A 91 -3.62 13.95 -8.14
C THR A 91 -3.09 14.18 -9.56
N GLY A 92 -3.45 13.34 -10.52
CA GLY A 92 -2.82 13.31 -11.85
C GLY A 92 -1.64 12.35 -11.96
N GLU A 93 -1.14 11.83 -10.83
CA GLU A 93 0.05 10.97 -10.77
C GLU A 93 -0.31 9.49 -10.73
N TRP A 94 -0.13 8.79 -11.86
CA TRP A 94 -0.43 7.37 -11.98
C TRP A 94 0.36 6.49 -11.01
N VAL A 95 1.63 6.81 -10.75
CA VAL A 95 2.48 6.05 -9.82
C VAL A 95 1.87 6.06 -8.41
N VAL A 96 1.45 7.24 -7.93
CA VAL A 96 0.82 7.40 -6.62
C VAL A 96 -0.53 6.70 -6.57
N PHE A 97 -1.33 6.83 -7.64
CA PHE A 97 -2.65 6.21 -7.71
C PHE A 97 -2.56 4.67 -7.71
N LEU A 98 -1.67 4.09 -8.52
CA LEU A 98 -1.46 2.64 -8.56
C LEU A 98 -0.91 2.12 -7.23
N ASP A 99 0.02 2.83 -6.59
CA ASP A 99 0.54 2.45 -5.28
C ASP A 99 -0.56 2.49 -4.20
N THR A 100 -1.40 3.51 -4.19
CA THR A 100 -2.49 3.61 -3.21
C THR A 100 -3.56 2.51 -3.41
N MET A 101 -3.78 2.01 -4.63
CA MET A 101 -4.57 0.80 -4.85
C MET A 101 -3.91 -0.45 -4.23
N LEU A 102 -2.57 -0.58 -4.29
CA LEU A 102 -1.85 -1.67 -3.60
C LEU A 102 -1.98 -1.54 -2.08
N GLN A 103 -1.92 -0.33 -1.53
CA GLN A 103 -2.09 -0.07 -0.10
C GLN A 103 -3.43 -0.58 0.44
N VAL A 104 -4.52 -0.49 -0.32
CA VAL A 104 -5.84 -1.03 0.07
C VAL A 104 -5.77 -2.54 0.33
N SER A 105 -5.07 -3.28 -0.52
CA SER A 105 -4.89 -4.72 -0.33
C SER A 105 -4.08 -5.05 0.93
N ILE A 106 -3.11 -4.20 1.26
CA ILE A 106 -2.29 -4.33 2.45
C ILE A 106 -3.13 -4.04 3.69
N LEU A 107 -3.95 -2.98 3.68
CA LEU A 107 -4.84 -2.61 4.77
C LEU A 107 -5.76 -3.77 5.15
N GLY A 108 -6.44 -4.36 4.14
CA GLY A 108 -7.37 -5.47 4.33
C GLY A 108 -6.72 -6.84 4.59
N SER A 109 -5.39 -6.94 4.58
CA SER A 109 -4.67 -8.15 4.94
C SER A 109 -4.68 -8.36 6.46
N PRO A 110 -4.99 -9.58 6.96
CA PRO A 110 -4.89 -9.90 8.39
C PRO A 110 -3.43 -9.97 8.87
N LYS A 111 -2.46 -10.05 7.96
CA LYS A 111 -1.04 -10.09 8.29
C LYS A 111 -0.56 -8.69 8.65
N ARG A 112 -0.31 -8.46 9.95
CA ARG A 112 0.30 -7.21 10.46
C ARG A 112 1.83 -7.24 10.33
N ALA A 113 2.31 -7.35 9.10
CA ALA A 113 3.74 -7.38 8.78
C ALA A 113 4.03 -6.54 7.52
N LEU A 114 5.28 -6.09 7.39
CA LEU A 114 5.76 -5.41 6.19
C LEU A 114 5.78 -6.43 5.04
N CYS A 115 5.00 -6.18 4.00
CA CYS A 115 4.86 -7.05 2.84
C CYS A 115 5.08 -6.24 1.56
N LEU A 116 5.92 -6.75 0.66
CA LEU A 116 6.20 -6.07 -0.60
C LEU A 116 5.56 -6.84 -1.77
N PRO A 117 5.02 -6.13 -2.78
CA PRO A 117 4.59 -6.73 -4.03
C PRO A 117 5.72 -7.51 -4.68
N THR A 118 5.45 -8.76 -5.08
CA THR A 118 6.41 -9.61 -5.82
C THR A 118 5.90 -10.01 -7.18
N ARG A 119 4.58 -10.09 -7.36
CA ARG A 119 3.97 -10.42 -8.65
C ARG A 119 2.57 -9.85 -8.74
N ILE A 120 2.23 -9.35 -9.92
CA ILE A 120 0.86 -9.02 -10.30
C ILE A 120 0.55 -9.85 -11.54
N GLN A 121 -0.55 -10.59 -11.53
CA GLN A 121 -0.89 -11.43 -12.68
C GLN A 121 -1.37 -10.60 -13.87
N ASN A 122 -2.16 -9.56 -13.59
CA ASN A 122 -2.72 -8.71 -14.62
C ASN A 122 -2.97 -7.30 -14.05
N ILE A 123 -2.59 -6.29 -14.82
CA ILE A 123 -2.96 -4.90 -14.64
C ILE A 123 -3.63 -4.45 -15.93
N LYS A 124 -4.86 -3.98 -15.85
CA LYS A 124 -5.54 -3.32 -16.97
C LYS A 124 -5.72 -1.85 -16.65
N ILE A 125 -5.43 -1.01 -17.64
CA ILE A 125 -5.53 0.45 -17.52
C ILE A 125 -6.26 0.95 -18.77
N ASP A 126 -7.45 1.51 -18.58
CA ASP A 126 -8.18 2.28 -19.58
C ASP A 126 -8.15 3.76 -19.18
N PRO A 127 -7.19 4.55 -19.71
CA PRO A 127 -7.06 5.96 -19.36
C PRO A 127 -8.22 6.82 -19.86
N ILE A 128 -8.89 6.41 -20.95
CA ILE A 128 -10.03 7.13 -21.51
C ILE A 128 -11.20 6.99 -20.55
N PHE A 129 -11.54 5.76 -20.17
CA PHE A 129 -12.58 5.49 -19.20
C PHE A 129 -12.26 6.11 -17.83
N HIS A 130 -11.01 6.00 -17.36
CA HIS A 130 -10.57 6.62 -16.11
C HIS A 130 -10.88 8.13 -16.08
N LYS A 131 -10.57 8.85 -17.16
CA LYS A 131 -10.88 10.29 -17.29
C LYS A 131 -12.38 10.58 -17.24
N THR A 132 -13.23 9.71 -17.80
CA THR A 132 -14.69 9.90 -17.75
C THR A 132 -15.25 9.75 -16.32
N VAL A 133 -14.74 8.76 -15.57
CA VAL A 133 -15.22 8.43 -14.21
C VAL A 133 -14.73 9.43 -13.16
N ILE A 134 -13.53 10.01 -13.32
CA ILE A 134 -13.00 11.00 -12.36
C ILE A 134 -13.99 12.15 -12.15
N ASN A 135 -14.58 12.68 -13.23
CA ASN A 135 -15.43 13.87 -13.16
C ASN A 135 -16.72 13.64 -12.37
N SER A 136 -17.32 12.46 -12.45
CA SER A 136 -18.50 12.11 -11.66
C SER A 136 -18.12 11.77 -10.22
N ALA A 137 -17.09 10.94 -10.03
CA ALA A 137 -16.66 10.47 -8.71
C ALA A 137 -16.19 11.62 -7.81
N LEU A 138 -15.43 12.59 -8.34
CA LEU A 138 -14.98 13.75 -7.56
C LEU A 138 -16.14 14.64 -7.12
N LYS A 139 -17.20 14.75 -7.92
CA LYS A 139 -18.39 15.52 -7.55
C LYS A 139 -19.21 14.84 -6.47
N GLU A 140 -19.29 13.51 -6.50
CA GLU A 140 -20.15 12.75 -5.60
C GLU A 140 -19.46 12.40 -4.27
N TYR A 141 -18.19 11.98 -4.33
CA TYR A 141 -17.47 11.42 -3.19
C TYR A 141 -16.22 12.21 -2.78
N ASN A 142 -15.83 13.24 -3.55
CA ASN A 142 -14.56 13.97 -3.38
C ASN A 142 -13.33 13.04 -3.42
N GLY A 143 -13.44 11.93 -4.16
CA GLY A 143 -12.42 10.90 -4.31
C GLY A 143 -12.88 9.83 -5.30
N LEU A 144 -11.96 8.95 -5.72
CA LEU A 144 -12.27 7.81 -6.58
C LEU A 144 -12.56 6.59 -5.71
N PRO A 145 -13.75 5.98 -5.83
CA PRO A 145 -14.05 4.71 -5.20
C PRO A 145 -13.04 3.63 -5.57
N VAL A 146 -12.61 2.86 -4.56
CA VAL A 146 -11.79 1.66 -4.74
C VAL A 146 -12.49 0.48 -4.09
N PHE A 147 -12.48 -0.64 -4.80
CA PHE A 147 -13.06 -1.90 -4.36
C PHE A 147 -12.00 -2.98 -4.41
N HIS A 148 -11.89 -3.74 -3.34
CA HIS A 148 -11.01 -4.89 -3.22
C HIS A 148 -11.85 -6.12 -2.90
N ASP A 149 -12.11 -6.91 -3.94
CA ASP A 149 -12.77 -8.20 -3.80
C ASP A 149 -11.73 -9.27 -3.52
N LYS A 150 -11.66 -9.70 -2.25
CA LYS A 150 -10.73 -10.73 -1.78
C LYS A 150 -11.02 -12.12 -2.35
N ASN A 151 -12.27 -12.40 -2.73
CA ASN A 151 -12.67 -13.69 -3.28
C ASN A 151 -12.13 -13.86 -4.70
N THR A 152 -12.30 -12.83 -5.53
CA THR A 152 -11.78 -12.83 -6.91
C THR A 152 -10.35 -12.27 -7.03
N LYS A 153 -9.79 -11.76 -5.93
CA LYS A 153 -8.47 -11.11 -5.85
C LYS A 153 -8.33 -9.95 -6.84
N ARG A 154 -9.37 -9.13 -6.92
CA ARG A 154 -9.46 -7.96 -7.80
C ARG A 154 -9.43 -6.68 -7.00
N ILE A 155 -8.66 -5.69 -7.46
CA ILE A 155 -8.71 -4.32 -6.96
C ILE A 155 -9.09 -3.43 -8.12
N ILE A 156 -10.16 -2.66 -7.98
CA ILE A 156 -10.74 -1.88 -9.07
C ILE A 156 -10.90 -0.44 -8.58
N SER A 157 -10.42 0.52 -9.36
CA SER A 157 -10.68 1.94 -9.13
C SER A 157 -10.54 2.74 -10.43
N GLY A 158 -11.56 3.55 -10.74
CA GLY A 158 -11.65 4.26 -12.03
C GLY A 158 -11.46 3.29 -13.21
N GLY A 159 -10.60 3.64 -14.15
CA GLY A 159 -10.21 2.75 -15.26
C GLY A 159 -9.06 1.79 -14.98
N VAL A 160 -8.75 1.48 -13.72
CA VAL A 160 -7.71 0.50 -13.37
C VAL A 160 -8.31 -0.74 -12.74
N GLU A 161 -7.85 -1.90 -13.21
CA GLU A 161 -8.11 -3.21 -12.60
C GLU A 161 -6.79 -3.94 -12.34
N LEU A 162 -6.54 -4.31 -11.08
CA LEU A 162 -5.45 -5.19 -10.66
C LEU A 162 -6.01 -6.57 -10.33
N LYS A 163 -5.40 -7.64 -10.84
CA LYS A 163 -5.75 -9.02 -10.48
C LYS A 163 -4.58 -9.80 -9.90
N HIS A 164 -4.89 -10.59 -8.87
CA HIS A 164 -4.00 -11.56 -8.24
C HIS A 164 -2.64 -10.96 -7.86
N LEU A 165 -2.67 -9.89 -7.07
CA LEU A 165 -1.48 -9.37 -6.40
C LEU A 165 -0.94 -10.44 -5.43
N LYS A 166 0.36 -10.71 -5.53
CA LYS A 166 1.12 -11.50 -4.57
C LYS A 166 2.10 -10.60 -3.84
N THR A 167 2.16 -10.77 -2.53
CA THR A 167 3.09 -10.09 -1.65
C THR A 167 3.90 -11.10 -0.84
N SER A 168 5.12 -10.73 -0.50
CA SER A 168 5.99 -11.50 0.42
C SER A 168 6.38 -10.64 1.60
N VAL A 169 6.58 -11.27 2.77
CA VAL A 169 7.06 -10.57 3.96
C VAL A 169 8.48 -10.07 3.69
N ALA A 170 8.74 -8.80 3.98
CA ALA A 170 10.06 -8.21 3.91
C ALA A 170 10.71 -8.22 5.31
N PRO A 171 12.03 -8.45 5.39
CA PRO A 171 12.73 -8.34 6.66
C PRO A 171 12.62 -6.92 7.19
N ARG A 172 12.25 -6.79 8.47
CA ARG A 172 12.24 -5.49 9.15
C ARG A 172 13.64 -5.23 9.70
N ASN A 173 14.26 -4.14 9.25
CA ASN A 173 15.48 -3.64 9.87
C ASN A 173 15.15 -3.18 11.29
N GLN A 174 15.47 -4.00 12.29
CA GLN A 174 15.43 -3.61 13.69
C GLN A 174 16.59 -2.64 13.90
N GLY A 175 16.32 -1.34 13.75
CA GLY A 175 17.32 -0.31 14.01
C GLY A 175 17.95 -0.47 15.40
N LYS A 176 19.19 0.00 15.56
CA LYS A 176 20.01 -0.17 16.77
C LYS A 176 19.52 0.65 18.00
N GLN A 177 18.26 1.05 18.09
CA GLN A 177 17.75 1.73 19.28
C GLN A 177 17.37 0.69 20.32
N ILE A 178 18.32 0.38 21.19
CA ILE A 178 18.10 -0.43 22.38
C ILE A 178 17.48 0.50 23.43
N PRO A 179 16.27 0.22 23.94
CA PRO A 179 15.68 1.03 24.99
C PRO A 179 16.51 0.90 26.27
N LEU A 180 16.74 2.03 26.97
CA LEU A 180 17.32 2.01 28.30
C LEU A 180 16.26 1.50 29.29
N LEU A 181 16.57 0.42 29.99
CA LEU A 181 15.72 -0.15 31.03
C LEU A 181 16.32 0.20 32.39
N GLU A 182 15.65 1.10 33.11
CA GLU A 182 15.99 1.45 34.49
C GLU A 182 14.92 0.90 35.43
N GLU A 183 15.35 0.43 36.59
CA GLU A 183 14.44 0.04 37.67
C GLU A 183 14.56 1.03 38.83
N TYR A 184 13.42 1.41 39.40
CA TYR A 184 13.36 2.22 40.60
C TYR A 184 13.10 1.32 41.80
N ARG A 185 14.06 1.29 42.73
CA ARG A 185 13.95 0.58 43.99
C ARG A 185 14.05 1.57 45.14
N PHE A 186 13.35 1.28 46.23
CA PHE A 186 13.60 1.99 47.48
C PHE A 186 15.01 1.66 47.96
N ILE A 187 15.83 2.70 48.11
CA ILE A 187 17.17 2.59 48.69
C ILE A 187 17.10 3.27 50.07
N PRO A 188 17.18 2.50 51.18
CA PRO A 188 17.26 3.08 52.52
C PRO A 188 18.50 3.98 52.63
N TYR A 189 18.38 5.10 53.37
CA TYR A 189 19.48 6.06 53.55
C TYR A 189 20.76 5.44 54.16
N ASN A 190 20.63 4.36 54.93
CA ASN A 190 21.74 3.67 55.61
C ASN A 190 22.25 2.43 54.84
N GLU A 191 21.90 2.27 53.56
CA GLU A 191 22.34 1.11 52.78
C GLU A 191 23.86 1.16 52.54
N THR A 192 24.57 0.11 52.96
CA THR A 192 26.04 0.03 52.85
C THR A 192 26.50 -0.82 51.66
N LYS A 193 25.58 -1.51 50.98
CA LYS A 193 25.83 -2.30 49.77
C LYS A 193 25.10 -1.69 48.57
N ILE A 194 25.71 -0.67 47.98
CA ILE A 194 25.11 0.15 46.90
C ILE A 194 25.53 -0.36 45.50
N LEU A 195 26.50 -1.28 45.40
CA LEU A 195 26.98 -1.78 44.11
C LEU A 195 26.03 -2.85 43.54
N SER A 196 25.80 -2.76 42.23
CA SER A 196 25.04 -3.76 41.49
C SER A 196 25.85 -5.06 41.43
N LYS A 197 25.19 -6.24 41.41
CA LYS A 197 25.88 -7.55 41.31
C LYS A 197 26.77 -7.69 40.06
N SER A 198 26.60 -6.82 39.05
CA SER A 198 27.48 -6.74 37.87
C SER A 198 28.83 -6.07 38.14
N ASP A 199 28.98 -5.35 39.25
CA ASP A 199 30.22 -4.67 39.64
C ASP A 199 31.05 -5.49 40.65
N GLU A 200 30.59 -6.69 41.05
CA GLU A 200 31.30 -7.58 41.98
C GLU A 200 32.14 -8.67 41.27
N GLU A 201 32.09 -8.77 39.93
CA GLU A 201 32.92 -9.69 39.13
C GLU A 201 34.06 -8.94 38.40
N THR A 202 34.99 -8.35 39.17
CA THR A 202 36.38 -8.09 38.76
C THR A 202 37.32 -8.18 39.95
#